data_AF-A0A1X2HH45-F1
#
_entry.id   AF-A0A1X2HH45-F1
#
_cell.length_a   1.000
_cell.length_b   1.000
_cell.length_c   1.000
_cell.angle_alpha   90.00
_cell.angle_beta   90.00
_cell.angle_gamma   90.00
#
_symmetry.space_group_name_H-M   'P 1'
#
loop_
_entity.id
_entity.type
_entity.pdbx_description
1 polymer ?
#
loop_
_entity_poly.entity_id
_entity_poly.type
_entity_poly.pdbx_seq_one_letter_code
_entity_poly.pdbx_strand_id
1 'polypeptide(L)'
;MTSMTSKQQPRNFTEHRMDDGRVVSTLHRVDTGNQSSAVEPPATHKPTDEELWSKERPDCPDLEFLKKHFTHEGRLTEAQALKILRSVQVILRSEPTLLRIPAPITICGDVHGQFYDLLKLFDVGGNPEVTRYLFLGDYVDRGYFSIEVLLYMWAQKLTYPNSFFLLRGNHECRHLTDYFTFKMECQHKYSKLVYDTAMECFDCLPLAAVVNDQFICMHGGLSPELKTLKDIEQLDRFRETPTSGLMCDLLWADPFEDFDAEHNPKFDHNNVRGCSYFFSYKATCHFLDKNHLLSVIRAHEAQANGYRMYRKSKTTGFPALMTIFSAPNYIDVYNNKAAVLRYDKNVLNIRQFNSSPHPYWLPNFMNVFDWSLPFVGEKITSMLLAILNICSQEELAQAAQGEEMRPTSPLGRRVSPDLELEHRRHIIKSKIRAVGRMSRAYSVLRENAELVHELKNLSGKGKLPTGTLALGSEGIRDAITSFEEAKQSDIENERLPPTTRLSKVAAQQQATNNKIKNAVEQKDQSVERIAEAIASPNDDDQQKRASKAPPL
;
A
#
# COMPACT_ATOMS: atom_id res chain seq x y z
N MET A 1 10.95 5.92 -65.43
CA MET A 1 10.39 6.51 -64.20
C MET A 1 11.17 5.95 -63.03
N THR A 2 12.09 6.75 -62.51
CA THR A 2 13.05 6.38 -61.46
C THR A 2 12.34 6.42 -60.11
N SER A 3 12.12 5.24 -59.51
CA SER A 3 11.58 5.12 -58.15
C SER A 3 12.60 5.67 -57.17
N MET A 4 12.32 6.84 -56.59
CA MET A 4 13.06 7.38 -55.46
C MET A 4 12.74 6.52 -54.24
N THR A 5 13.66 5.63 -53.88
CA THR A 5 13.71 5.06 -52.54
C THR A 5 14.02 6.19 -51.56
N SER A 6 13.01 6.69 -50.84
CA SER A 6 13.25 7.60 -49.74
C SER A 6 14.08 6.84 -48.70
N LYS A 7 15.37 7.16 -48.59
CA LYS A 7 16.20 6.75 -47.45
C LYS A 7 15.50 7.31 -46.21
N GLN A 8 14.80 6.46 -45.47
CA GLN A 8 14.30 6.83 -44.15
C GLN A 8 15.49 7.33 -43.34
N GLN A 9 15.41 8.58 -42.87
CA GLN A 9 16.42 9.12 -41.98
C GLN A 9 16.57 8.18 -40.77
N PRO A 10 17.80 7.97 -40.27
CA PRO A 10 18.01 7.15 -39.09
C PRO A 10 17.15 7.70 -37.94
N ARG A 11 16.31 6.84 -37.38
CA ARG A 11 15.38 7.21 -36.31
C ARG A 11 16.18 7.69 -35.10
N ASN A 12 15.96 8.94 -34.69
CA ASN A 12 16.58 9.45 -33.48
C ASN A 12 15.91 8.83 -32.24
N PHE A 13 16.62 7.95 -31.53
CA PHE A 13 16.11 7.29 -30.32
C PHE A 13 16.24 8.16 -29.06
N THR A 14 16.91 9.30 -29.14
CA THR A 14 16.97 10.26 -28.03
C THR A 14 15.69 11.09 -27.90
N GLU A 15 14.77 10.95 -28.85
CA GLU A 15 13.52 11.68 -28.95
C GLU A 15 12.34 10.71 -29.06
N HIS A 16 11.31 10.95 -28.26
CA HIS A 16 10.05 10.23 -28.32
C HIS A 16 8.92 11.20 -28.66
N ARG A 17 8.11 10.87 -29.66
CA ARG A 17 6.91 11.65 -29.98
C ARG A 17 5.72 11.05 -29.26
N MET A 18 5.17 11.81 -28.31
CA MET A 18 3.98 11.47 -27.53
C MET A 18 2.73 11.51 -28.42
N ASP A 19 1.64 10.90 -27.96
CA ASP A 19 0.36 10.84 -28.69
C ASP A 19 -0.29 12.22 -28.90
N ASP A 20 0.01 13.18 -28.03
CA ASP A 20 -0.42 14.59 -28.15
C ASP A 20 0.45 15.41 -29.12
N GLY A 21 1.40 14.78 -29.81
CA GLY A 21 2.27 15.39 -30.81
C GLY A 21 3.54 16.02 -30.25
N ARG A 22 3.70 16.13 -28.92
CA ARG A 22 4.93 16.65 -28.29
C ARG A 22 6.11 15.72 -28.52
N VAL A 23 7.30 16.29 -28.63
CA VAL A 23 8.56 15.54 -28.72
C VAL A 23 9.33 15.73 -27.41
N VAL A 24 9.64 14.63 -26.74
CA VAL A 24 10.31 14.62 -25.43
C VAL A 24 11.63 13.87 -25.52
N SER A 25 12.61 14.28 -24.72
CA SER A 25 13.90 13.57 -24.64
C SER A 25 13.74 12.26 -23.87
N THR A 26 14.37 11.19 -24.36
CA THR A 26 14.45 9.91 -23.63
C THR A 26 15.62 9.86 -22.63
N LEU A 27 16.48 10.89 -22.63
CA LEU A 27 17.67 10.99 -21.75
C LEU A 27 17.44 11.92 -20.56
N HIS A 28 16.42 12.78 -20.64
CA HIS A 28 16.14 13.79 -19.63
C HIS A 28 14.74 13.59 -19.05
N ARG A 29 14.51 14.19 -17.87
CA ARG A 29 13.18 14.20 -17.26
C ARG A 29 12.18 14.77 -18.26
N VAL A 30 11.11 14.01 -18.52
CA VAL A 30 10.03 14.46 -19.39
C VAL A 30 9.27 15.59 -18.70
N ASP A 31 9.41 16.81 -19.21
CA ASP A 31 8.65 17.97 -18.74
C ASP A 31 7.27 17.95 -19.40
N THR A 32 6.22 17.92 -18.57
CA THR A 32 4.83 17.88 -19.02
C THR A 32 4.33 19.24 -19.52
N GLY A 33 5.17 20.28 -19.56
CA GLY A 33 4.96 21.51 -20.33
C GLY A 33 3.87 22.46 -19.80
N ASN A 34 3.10 22.06 -18.79
CA ASN A 34 2.24 22.95 -18.03
C ASN A 34 3.08 23.53 -16.87
N GLN A 35 3.39 24.83 -16.94
CA GLN A 35 4.11 25.54 -15.85
C GLN A 35 3.35 25.51 -14.50
N SER A 36 2.06 25.17 -14.52
CA SER A 36 1.20 24.92 -13.35
C SER A 36 1.12 23.44 -12.93
N SER A 37 1.76 22.50 -13.64
CA SER A 37 1.76 21.06 -13.35
C SER A 37 3.14 20.38 -13.52
N ALA A 38 4.23 21.15 -13.43
CA ALA A 38 5.57 20.56 -13.39
C ALA A 38 5.68 19.71 -12.11
N VAL A 39 5.78 18.38 -12.26
CA VAL A 39 5.95 17.47 -11.13
C VAL A 39 7.23 17.87 -10.41
N GLU A 40 7.17 18.23 -9.14
CA GLU A 40 8.36 18.61 -8.39
C GLU A 40 9.20 17.35 -8.08
N PRO A 41 10.54 17.42 -8.14
CA PRO A 41 11.36 16.30 -7.69
C PRO A 41 11.36 16.22 -6.16
N PRO A 42 11.49 15.01 -5.58
CA PRO A 42 11.62 14.88 -4.13
C PRO A 42 12.93 15.49 -3.63
N ALA A 43 12.99 15.84 -2.35
CA ALA A 43 14.21 16.34 -1.72
C ALA A 43 15.30 15.26 -1.75
N THR A 44 16.41 15.56 -2.41
CA THR A 44 17.48 14.59 -2.71
C THR A 44 18.50 14.42 -1.59
N HIS A 45 18.50 15.30 -0.59
CA HIS A 45 19.43 15.27 0.54
C HIS A 45 18.67 15.07 1.85
N LYS A 46 19.35 14.46 2.82
CA LYS A 46 18.89 14.40 4.21
C LYS A 46 19.38 15.67 4.93
N PRO A 47 18.59 16.26 5.82
CA PRO A 47 18.92 17.51 6.47
C PRO A 47 20.07 17.34 7.46
N THR A 48 20.87 18.39 7.59
CA THR A 48 21.83 18.53 8.69
C THR A 48 21.11 18.74 10.02
N ASP A 49 21.81 18.54 11.13
CA ASP A 49 21.23 18.80 12.46
C ASP A 49 20.95 20.29 12.66
N GLU A 50 21.77 21.17 12.08
CA GLU A 50 21.58 22.62 12.11
C GLU A 50 20.32 23.10 11.37
N GLU A 51 19.87 22.34 10.36
CA GLU A 51 18.63 22.60 9.62
C GLU A 51 17.41 22.03 10.33
N LEU A 52 17.53 20.82 10.90
CA LEU A 52 16.41 20.10 11.48
C LEU A 52 16.00 20.61 12.86
N TRP A 53 16.95 20.89 13.75
CA TRP A 53 16.64 21.18 15.15
C TRP A 53 16.36 22.66 15.37
N SER A 54 15.36 22.96 16.21
CA SER A 54 14.98 24.35 16.52
C SER A 54 16.12 25.08 17.22
N LYS A 55 16.39 26.31 16.78
CA LYS A 55 17.38 27.21 17.40
C LYS A 55 16.97 27.66 18.81
N GLU A 56 15.67 27.73 19.06
CA GLU A 56 15.12 28.16 20.35
C GLU A 56 15.00 26.98 21.33
N ARG A 57 14.68 25.78 20.81
CA ARG A 57 14.57 24.55 21.59
C ARG A 57 15.32 23.40 20.91
N PRO A 58 16.64 23.24 21.17
CA PRO A 58 17.49 22.26 20.48
C PRO A 58 17.06 20.79 20.63
N ASP A 59 16.23 20.48 21.63
CA ASP A 59 15.65 19.14 21.83
C ASP A 59 14.41 18.87 20.98
N CYS A 60 13.87 19.90 20.29
CA CYS A 60 12.69 19.83 19.44
C CYS A 60 13.06 20.08 17.97
N PRO A 61 12.47 19.35 17.01
CA PRO A 61 12.60 19.69 15.60
C PRO A 61 11.98 21.06 15.29
N ASP A 62 12.51 21.77 14.30
CA ASP A 62 11.82 22.87 13.65
C ASP A 62 10.65 22.32 12.84
N LEU A 63 9.43 22.62 13.27
CA LEU A 63 8.20 22.07 12.69
C LEU A 63 7.94 22.59 11.28
N GLU A 64 8.26 23.84 10.98
CA GLU A 64 8.04 24.40 9.64
C GLU A 64 9.05 23.82 8.65
N PHE A 65 10.30 23.67 9.06
CA PHE A 65 11.30 22.94 8.28
C PHE A 65 10.86 21.49 8.02
N LEU A 66 10.48 20.77 9.08
CA LEU A 66 10.10 19.36 8.99
C LEU A 66 8.86 19.16 8.10
N LYS A 67 7.84 20.01 8.24
CA LYS A 67 6.66 20.06 7.38
C LYS A 67 7.06 20.20 5.92
N LYS A 68 7.85 21.24 5.59
CA LYS A 68 8.29 21.51 4.23
C LYS A 68 9.10 20.34 3.66
N HIS A 69 10.04 19.80 4.44
CA HIS A 69 10.89 18.68 4.01
C HIS A 69 10.06 17.45 3.66
N PHE A 70 9.10 17.06 4.51
CA PHE A 70 8.22 15.92 4.27
C PHE A 70 7.20 16.16 3.14
N THR A 71 6.72 17.39 2.93
CA THR A 71 5.88 17.72 1.76
C THR A 71 6.61 17.51 0.44
N HIS A 72 7.93 17.60 0.42
CA HIS A 72 8.77 17.29 -0.74
C HIS A 72 9.36 15.87 -0.66
N GLU A 73 8.71 14.94 0.06
CA GLU A 73 9.11 13.53 0.21
C GLU A 73 10.54 13.33 0.75
N GLY A 74 11.07 14.36 1.43
CA GLY A 74 12.38 14.32 2.05
C GLY A 74 12.44 13.34 3.20
N ARG A 75 13.62 12.77 3.43
CA ARG A 75 13.86 11.81 4.52
C ARG A 75 14.82 12.39 5.54
N LEU A 76 14.66 12.03 6.80
CA LEU A 76 15.65 12.34 7.84
C LEU A 76 16.81 11.34 7.79
N THR A 77 17.88 11.64 8.51
CA THR A 77 18.85 10.60 8.87
C THR A 77 18.22 9.61 9.85
N GLU A 78 18.73 8.38 9.88
CA GLU A 78 18.26 7.37 10.82
C GLU A 78 18.45 7.85 12.28
N ALA A 79 19.58 8.48 12.58
CA ALA A 79 19.87 9.03 13.90
C ALA A 79 18.86 10.10 14.33
N GLN A 80 18.48 11.01 13.41
CA GLN A 80 17.48 12.04 13.67
C GLN A 80 16.09 11.46 13.92
N ALA A 81 15.64 10.51 13.08
CA ALA A 81 14.37 9.83 13.26
C ALA A 81 14.32 9.08 14.62
N LEU A 82 15.38 8.35 14.96
CA LEU A 82 15.49 7.65 16.25
C LEU A 82 15.51 8.62 17.43
N LYS A 83 16.16 9.78 17.32
CA LYS A 83 16.15 10.81 18.36
C LYS A 83 14.73 11.32 18.61
N ILE A 84 13.96 11.64 17.56
CA ILE A 84 12.55 12.07 17.69
C ILE A 84 11.72 10.99 18.41
N LEU A 85 11.80 9.74 17.94
CA LEU A 85 11.03 8.62 18.51
C LEU A 85 11.35 8.40 20.00
N ARG A 86 12.64 8.31 20.35
CA ARG A 86 13.08 8.08 21.74
C ARG A 86 12.71 9.24 22.66
N SER A 87 12.83 10.49 22.20
CA SER A 87 12.45 11.65 23.01
C SER A 87 10.96 11.65 23.33
N VAL A 88 10.09 11.32 22.37
CA VAL A 88 8.64 11.24 22.63
C VAL A 88 8.27 10.04 23.50
N GLN A 89 8.96 8.91 23.33
CA GLN A 89 8.76 7.73 24.17
C GLN A 89 8.85 8.07 25.67
N VAL A 90 9.81 8.92 26.05
CA VAL A 90 9.95 9.39 27.45
C VAL A 90 8.70 10.16 27.90
N ILE A 91 8.17 11.05 27.05
CA ILE A 91 6.96 11.82 27.36
C ILE A 91 5.75 10.90 27.48
N LEU A 92 5.47 10.08 26.46
CA LEU A 92 4.31 9.17 26.43
C LEU A 92 4.34 8.17 27.59
N ARG A 93 5.52 7.67 27.97
CA ARG A 93 5.68 6.77 29.11
C ARG A 93 5.32 7.43 30.44
N SER A 94 5.55 8.74 30.57
CA SER A 94 5.19 9.51 31.76
C SER A 94 3.70 9.84 31.87
N GLU A 95 2.95 9.77 30.76
CA GLU A 95 1.52 10.04 30.75
C GLU A 95 0.71 8.89 31.37
N PRO A 96 -0.45 9.17 31.99
CA PRO A 96 -1.33 8.13 32.50
C PRO A 96 -2.03 7.38 31.36
N THR A 97 -2.50 6.16 31.64
CA THR A 97 -3.26 5.36 30.66
C THR A 97 -4.59 6.04 30.28
N LEU A 98 -5.20 6.76 31.22
CA LEU A 98 -6.38 7.61 31.02
C LEU A 98 -5.97 9.09 31.18
N LEU A 99 -5.94 9.83 30.08
CA LEU A 99 -5.66 11.27 30.10
C LEU A 99 -6.85 12.06 30.66
N ARG A 100 -6.59 13.23 31.23
CA ARG A 100 -7.62 14.20 31.64
C ARG A 100 -7.31 15.54 31.01
N ILE A 101 -8.19 16.02 30.14
CA ILE A 101 -7.86 17.10 29.21
C ILE A 101 -8.95 18.18 29.25
N PRO A 102 -8.63 19.46 29.51
CA PRO A 102 -9.63 20.53 29.52
C PRO A 102 -9.99 21.01 28.11
N ALA A 103 -11.17 21.60 27.96
CA ALA A 103 -11.54 22.42 26.81
C ALA A 103 -10.79 23.77 26.83
N PRO A 104 -10.65 24.48 25.69
CA PRO A 104 -11.02 24.07 24.34
C PRO A 104 -10.11 22.99 23.77
N ILE A 105 -10.63 22.20 22.81
CA ILE A 105 -9.89 21.11 22.16
C ILE A 105 -10.42 20.80 20.77
N THR A 106 -9.53 20.33 19.89
CA THR A 106 -9.86 19.69 18.62
C THR A 106 -9.57 18.19 18.71
N ILE A 107 -10.60 17.36 18.51
CA ILE A 107 -10.53 15.90 18.55
C ILE A 107 -10.53 15.36 17.11
N CYS A 108 -9.58 14.49 16.80
CA CYS A 108 -9.32 13.94 15.49
C CYS A 108 -9.36 12.41 15.53
N GLY A 109 -9.97 11.78 14.52
CA GLY A 109 -9.97 10.34 14.34
C GLY A 109 -8.76 9.84 13.56
N ASP A 110 -8.97 8.75 12.83
CA ASP A 110 -7.95 8.01 12.07
C ASP A 110 -7.27 8.89 11.01
N VAL A 111 -5.97 8.67 10.81
CA VAL A 111 -5.13 9.40 9.84
C VAL A 111 -4.55 8.47 8.76
N HIS A 112 -4.21 7.22 9.12
CA HIS A 112 -3.78 6.16 8.20
C HIS A 112 -2.72 6.56 7.17
N GLY A 113 -1.64 7.21 7.63
CA GLY A 113 -0.51 7.56 6.78
C GLY A 113 -0.84 8.56 5.66
N GLN A 114 -1.96 9.29 5.74
CA GLN A 114 -2.31 10.36 4.81
C GLN A 114 -1.68 11.70 5.22
N PHE A 115 -0.35 11.81 5.10
CA PHE A 115 0.42 12.99 5.56
C PHE A 115 -0.08 14.32 4.98
N TYR A 116 -0.41 14.35 3.70
CA TYR A 116 -0.88 15.56 3.02
C TYR A 116 -2.25 16.02 3.55
N ASP A 117 -3.12 15.08 3.91
CA ASP A 117 -4.41 15.37 4.54
C ASP A 117 -4.25 15.76 6.01
N LEU A 118 -3.25 15.24 6.71
CA LEU A 118 -2.89 15.69 8.06
C LEU A 118 -2.51 17.18 8.07
N LEU A 119 -1.79 17.67 7.04
CA LEU A 119 -1.51 19.10 6.93
C LEU A 119 -2.80 19.91 6.74
N LYS A 120 -3.72 19.41 5.90
CA LYS A 120 -5.03 20.04 5.73
C LYS A 120 -5.87 20.02 7.01
N LEU A 121 -5.77 18.96 7.81
CA LEU A 121 -6.41 18.83 9.11
C LEU A 121 -5.95 19.95 10.06
N PHE A 122 -4.66 20.32 10.06
CA PHE A 122 -4.18 21.44 10.86
C PHE A 122 -4.68 22.81 10.36
N ASP A 123 -4.82 23.00 9.04
CA ASP A 123 -5.43 24.22 8.49
C ASP A 123 -6.89 24.39 8.95
N VAL A 124 -7.64 23.28 9.04
CA VAL A 124 -9.07 23.27 9.38
C VAL A 124 -9.30 23.28 10.90
N GLY A 125 -8.49 22.51 11.63
CA GLY A 125 -8.57 22.33 13.08
C GLY A 125 -7.90 23.44 13.89
N GLY A 126 -7.01 24.23 13.29
CA GLY A 126 -6.30 25.34 13.92
C GLY A 126 -4.82 25.05 14.19
N ASN A 127 -3.99 26.10 14.25
CA ASN A 127 -2.55 25.94 14.51
C ASN A 127 -2.30 25.28 15.89
N PRO A 128 -1.58 24.15 15.97
CA PRO A 128 -1.22 23.46 17.22
C PRO A 128 -0.49 24.32 18.26
N GLU A 129 0.15 25.41 17.86
CA GLU A 129 0.79 26.37 18.77
C GLU A 129 -0.20 27.00 19.76
N VAL A 130 -1.42 27.25 19.31
CA VAL A 130 -2.48 27.91 20.09
C VAL A 130 -3.74 27.05 20.24
N THR A 131 -3.74 25.85 19.66
CA THR A 131 -4.89 24.94 19.65
C THR A 131 -4.52 23.62 20.31
N ARG A 132 -5.32 23.20 21.29
CA ARG A 132 -5.18 21.88 21.91
C ARG A 132 -5.74 20.78 21.00
N TYR A 133 -5.01 19.68 20.88
CA TYR A 133 -5.36 18.53 20.05
C TYR A 133 -5.44 17.24 20.85
N LEU A 134 -6.41 16.39 20.50
CA LEU A 134 -6.47 14.99 20.88
C LEU A 134 -6.66 14.16 19.61
N PHE A 135 -5.73 13.26 19.33
CA PHE A 135 -5.89 12.26 18.26
C PHE A 135 -6.25 10.91 18.88
N LEU A 136 -7.19 10.22 18.25
CA LEU A 136 -7.79 8.99 18.80
C LEU A 136 -7.04 7.71 18.43
N GLY A 137 -6.07 7.75 17.52
CA GLY A 137 -5.28 6.59 17.10
C GLY A 137 -5.19 6.45 15.59
N ASP A 138 -4.66 5.32 15.12
CA ASP A 138 -4.54 4.91 13.72
C ASP A 138 -3.81 5.96 12.86
N TYR A 139 -2.56 6.20 13.23
CA TYR A 139 -1.63 7.09 12.54
C TYR A 139 -1.02 6.42 11.30
N VAL A 140 -0.88 5.11 11.33
CA VAL A 140 -0.10 4.31 10.38
C VAL A 140 -0.95 3.32 9.58
N ASP A 141 -0.27 2.64 8.64
CA ASP A 141 -0.81 1.68 7.68
C ASP A 141 -1.79 2.29 6.68
N ARG A 142 -2.11 1.48 5.66
CA ARG A 142 -3.03 1.79 4.55
C ARG A 142 -2.46 2.84 3.59
N GLY A 143 -2.22 4.06 4.06
CA GLY A 143 -1.48 5.09 3.34
C GLY A 143 0.03 4.83 3.30
N TYR A 144 0.72 5.52 2.39
CA TYR A 144 2.16 5.35 2.13
C TYR A 144 3.06 6.42 2.74
N PHE A 145 2.52 7.29 3.59
CA PHE A 145 3.27 8.33 4.30
C PHE A 145 3.11 8.20 5.83
N SER A 146 3.02 6.96 6.33
CA SER A 146 2.84 6.68 7.75
C SER A 146 4.02 7.14 8.59
N ILE A 147 5.26 7.01 8.09
CA ILE A 147 6.44 7.44 8.87
C ILE A 147 6.56 8.97 8.93
N GLU A 148 6.14 9.68 7.88
CA GLU A 148 6.08 11.15 7.88
C GLU A 148 4.98 11.64 8.83
N VAL A 149 3.79 11.02 8.81
CA VAL A 149 2.73 11.26 9.81
C VAL A 149 3.29 11.05 11.22
N LEU A 150 3.92 9.90 11.47
CA LEU A 150 4.44 9.56 12.79
C LEU A 150 5.48 10.56 13.28
N LEU A 151 6.52 10.81 12.49
CA LEU A 151 7.61 11.71 12.87
C LEU A 151 7.13 13.15 13.05
N TYR A 152 6.20 13.61 12.21
CA TYR A 152 5.64 14.96 12.34
C TYR A 152 4.75 15.09 13.59
N MET A 153 3.86 14.13 13.85
CA MET A 153 3.03 14.12 15.07
C MET A 153 3.87 13.99 16.34
N TRP A 154 4.97 13.23 16.29
CA TRP A 154 5.91 13.11 17.39
C TRP A 154 6.67 14.42 17.62
N ALA A 155 7.09 15.11 16.56
CA ALA A 155 7.67 16.45 16.67
C ALA A 155 6.68 17.44 17.29
N GLN A 156 5.39 17.38 16.92
CA GLN A 156 4.33 18.16 17.56
C GLN A 156 4.20 17.83 19.05
N LYS A 157 4.25 16.54 19.43
CA LYS A 157 4.21 16.11 20.83
C LYS A 157 5.42 16.61 21.65
N LEU A 158 6.63 16.60 21.09
CA LEU A 158 7.82 17.17 21.73
C LEU A 158 7.67 18.67 21.95
N THR A 159 7.14 19.35 20.93
CA THR A 159 7.00 20.81 20.91
C THR A 159 5.89 21.27 21.87
N TYR A 160 4.80 20.52 21.97
CA TYR A 160 3.57 20.87 22.66
C TYR A 160 3.06 19.76 23.62
N PRO A 161 3.88 19.32 24.60
CA PRO A 161 3.57 18.13 25.40
C PRO A 161 2.28 18.25 26.22
N ASN A 162 1.88 19.48 26.59
CA ASN A 162 0.70 19.76 27.43
C ASN A 162 -0.54 20.22 26.64
N SER A 163 -0.45 20.28 25.31
CA SER A 163 -1.57 20.66 24.44
C SER A 163 -1.74 19.78 23.20
N PHE A 164 -0.83 18.82 22.94
CA PHE A 164 -0.94 17.86 21.86
C PHE A 164 -0.97 16.44 22.45
N PHE A 165 -2.11 15.77 22.35
CA PHE A 165 -2.36 14.47 22.98
C PHE A 165 -2.63 13.40 21.93
N LEU A 166 -2.08 12.21 22.16
CA LEU A 166 -2.09 11.08 21.24
C LEU A 166 -2.59 9.86 21.98
N LEU A 167 -3.64 9.20 21.47
CA LEU A 167 -4.09 7.90 21.96
C LEU A 167 -3.55 6.78 21.08
N ARG A 168 -3.63 5.55 21.58
CA ARG A 168 -3.35 4.34 20.81
C ARG A 168 -4.58 3.95 20.01
N GLY A 169 -4.43 3.70 18.71
CA GLY A 169 -5.38 2.99 17.88
C GLY A 169 -5.03 1.51 17.76
N ASN A 170 -5.84 0.75 17.02
CA ASN A 170 -5.57 -0.67 16.82
C ASN A 170 -4.37 -0.92 15.89
N HIS A 171 -4.09 0.01 14.97
CA HIS A 171 -2.93 -0.08 14.07
C HIS A 171 -1.59 0.21 14.75
N GLU A 172 -1.56 0.83 15.93
CA GLU A 172 -0.32 1.04 16.71
C GLU A 172 0.12 -0.23 17.45
N CYS A 173 0.31 -1.32 16.71
CA CYS A 173 0.77 -2.61 17.21
C CYS A 173 1.62 -3.37 16.19
N ARG A 174 2.47 -4.29 16.66
CA ARG A 174 3.36 -5.09 15.81
C ARG A 174 2.58 -6.00 14.88
N HIS A 175 1.44 -6.52 15.34
CA HIS A 175 0.63 -7.47 14.57
C HIS A 175 0.08 -6.85 13.27
N LEU A 176 -0.54 -5.66 13.36
CA LEU A 176 -1.12 -4.98 12.19
C LEU A 176 -0.06 -4.39 11.30
N THR A 177 0.93 -3.70 11.88
CA THR A 177 1.99 -3.04 11.09
C THR A 177 2.94 -4.02 10.41
N ASP A 178 3.10 -5.24 10.95
CA ASP A 178 3.70 -6.34 10.21
C ASP A 178 2.76 -6.77 9.08
N TYR A 179 1.49 -7.07 9.33
CA TYR A 179 0.58 -7.55 8.28
C TYR A 179 0.43 -6.59 7.09
N PHE A 180 0.22 -5.29 7.37
CA PHE A 180 0.03 -4.23 6.39
C PHE A 180 1.37 -3.67 5.89
N THR A 181 1.55 -2.34 5.91
CA THR A 181 2.55 -1.65 5.11
C THR A 181 3.57 -0.91 5.96
N PHE A 182 3.26 -0.55 7.20
CA PHE A 182 4.13 0.33 7.98
C PHE A 182 5.52 -0.26 8.26
N LYS A 183 5.63 -1.56 8.56
CA LYS A 183 6.94 -2.21 8.74
C LYS A 183 7.79 -2.13 7.47
N MET A 184 7.16 -2.42 6.32
CA MET A 184 7.83 -2.36 5.02
C MET A 184 8.21 -0.92 4.67
N GLU A 185 7.35 0.05 4.95
CA GLU A 185 7.61 1.48 4.79
C GLU A 185 8.85 1.91 5.56
N CYS A 186 8.93 1.53 6.84
CA CYS A 186 10.09 1.83 7.68
C CYS A 186 11.37 1.21 7.12
N GLN A 187 11.33 -0.05 6.68
CA GLN A 187 12.50 -0.73 6.07
C GLN A 187 12.90 -0.11 4.74
N HIS A 188 11.95 0.39 3.94
CA HIS A 188 12.21 1.01 2.66
C HIS A 188 12.77 2.44 2.80
N LYS A 189 12.19 3.25 3.70
CA LYS A 189 12.54 4.66 3.87
C LYS A 189 13.69 4.87 4.87
N TYR A 190 13.79 4.02 5.88
CA TYR A 190 14.74 4.10 6.98
C TYR A 190 15.40 2.74 7.27
N SER A 191 14.96 2.05 8.33
CA SER A 191 15.51 0.75 8.75
C SER A 191 14.52 -0.03 9.63
N LYS A 192 14.87 -1.29 9.90
CA LYS A 192 14.16 -2.10 10.92
C LYS A 192 14.29 -1.49 12.33
N LEU A 193 15.41 -0.84 12.65
CA LEU A 193 15.63 -0.23 13.97
C LEU A 193 14.65 0.92 14.23
N VAL A 194 14.35 1.73 13.20
CA VAL A 194 13.31 2.77 13.28
C VAL A 194 11.94 2.15 13.54
N TYR A 195 11.59 1.07 12.83
CA TYR A 195 10.35 0.32 13.08
C TYR A 195 10.27 -0.21 14.51
N ASP A 196 11.31 -0.93 14.98
CA ASP A 196 11.32 -1.51 16.32
C ASP A 196 11.17 -0.41 17.39
N THR A 197 11.85 0.73 17.21
CA THR A 197 11.75 1.89 18.12
C THR A 197 10.35 2.52 18.08
N ALA A 198 9.70 2.59 16.91
CA ALA A 198 8.31 3.04 16.80
C ALA A 198 7.35 2.10 17.55
N MET A 199 7.55 0.79 17.50
CA MET A 199 6.74 -0.17 18.26
C MET A 199 6.85 0.05 19.78
N GLU A 200 8.04 0.33 20.28
CA GLU A 200 8.22 0.66 21.70
C GLU A 200 7.58 2.01 22.09
N CYS A 201 7.47 2.95 21.15
CA CYS A 201 6.72 4.19 21.35
C CYS A 201 5.22 3.91 21.39
N PHE A 202 4.71 3.04 20.51
CA PHE A 202 3.31 2.65 20.46
C PHE A 202 2.84 1.98 21.75
N ASP A 203 3.69 1.16 22.36
CA ASP A 203 3.41 0.56 23.68
C ASP A 203 3.27 1.63 24.79
N CYS A 204 3.80 2.84 24.60
CA CYS A 204 3.69 3.92 25.58
C CYS A 204 2.43 4.80 25.41
N LEU A 205 1.74 4.72 24.27
CA LEU A 205 0.57 5.57 23.98
C LEU A 205 -0.57 5.33 25.00
N PRO A 206 -1.15 6.39 25.59
CA PRO A 206 -2.37 6.30 26.38
C PRO A 206 -3.53 5.64 25.63
N LEU A 207 -4.45 4.99 26.35
CA LEU A 207 -5.55 4.22 25.73
C LEU A 207 -6.86 5.00 25.65
N ALA A 208 -7.05 6.00 26.50
CA ALA A 208 -8.26 6.82 26.52
C ALA A 208 -8.00 8.21 27.10
N ALA A 209 -8.96 9.12 26.91
CA ALA A 209 -8.96 10.44 27.53
C ALA A 209 -10.36 10.81 28.03
N VAL A 210 -10.45 11.44 29.21
CA VAL A 210 -11.62 12.20 29.63
C VAL A 210 -11.42 13.66 29.26
N VAL A 211 -12.27 14.18 28.37
CA VAL A 211 -12.25 15.57 27.92
C VAL A 211 -13.32 16.35 28.67
N ASN A 212 -12.90 17.45 29.30
CA ASN A 212 -13.73 18.40 30.04
C ASN A 212 -14.64 17.74 31.11
N ASP A 213 -14.19 16.62 31.69
CA ASP A 213 -14.97 15.78 32.62
C ASP A 213 -16.36 15.36 32.09
N GLN A 214 -16.53 15.37 30.76
CA GLN A 214 -17.81 15.15 30.09
C GLN A 214 -17.75 14.05 29.04
N PHE A 215 -16.65 13.95 28.29
CA PHE A 215 -16.55 13.01 27.18
C PHE A 215 -15.47 11.99 27.47
N ILE A 216 -15.81 10.71 27.39
CA ILE A 216 -14.78 9.67 27.29
C ILE A 216 -14.41 9.51 25.82
N CYS A 217 -13.12 9.57 25.53
CA CYS A 217 -12.54 9.48 24.20
C CYS A 217 -11.65 8.23 24.13
N MET A 218 -11.84 7.40 23.12
CA MET A 218 -11.06 6.18 22.88
C MET A 218 -11.08 5.85 21.39
N HIS A 219 -10.22 4.95 20.92
CA HIS A 219 -10.21 4.56 19.51
C HIS A 219 -11.41 3.68 19.13
N GLY A 220 -11.46 2.52 19.80
CA GLY A 220 -12.45 1.46 19.70
C GLY A 220 -13.76 1.84 20.37
N GLY A 221 -14.08 1.15 21.46
CA GLY A 221 -15.33 1.36 22.17
C GLY A 221 -15.40 0.67 23.51
N LEU A 222 -16.62 0.35 23.92
CA LEU A 222 -16.89 -0.19 25.24
C LEU A 222 -16.58 -1.69 25.31
N SER A 223 -16.22 -2.13 26.51
CA SER A 223 -15.97 -3.55 26.82
C SER A 223 -17.00 -4.08 27.82
N PRO A 224 -17.34 -5.38 27.77
CA PRO A 224 -18.00 -6.06 28.89
C PRO A 224 -17.23 -5.95 30.21
N GLU A 225 -15.90 -5.80 30.18
CA GLU A 225 -15.04 -5.64 31.36
C GLU A 225 -14.98 -4.19 31.85
N LEU A 226 -15.37 -3.21 31.01
CA LEU A 226 -15.33 -1.79 31.33
C LEU A 226 -16.58 -1.36 32.13
N LYS A 227 -16.42 -1.14 33.44
CA LYS A 227 -17.50 -0.68 34.33
C LYS A 227 -17.31 0.76 34.78
N THR A 228 -16.07 1.16 35.05
CA THR A 228 -15.71 2.48 35.53
C THR A 228 -14.42 2.99 34.89
N LEU A 229 -14.18 4.29 34.97
CA LEU A 229 -12.92 4.90 34.52
C LEU A 229 -11.67 4.29 35.20
N LYS A 230 -11.80 3.80 36.44
CA LYS A 230 -10.71 3.15 37.18
C LYS A 230 -10.22 1.87 36.51
N ASP A 231 -11.10 1.17 35.78
CA ASP A 231 -10.72 -0.06 35.08
C ASP A 231 -9.69 0.24 33.98
N ILE A 232 -9.78 1.42 33.35
CA ILE A 232 -8.80 1.91 32.37
C ILE A 232 -7.52 2.38 33.07
N GLU A 233 -7.64 3.12 34.17
CA GLU A 233 -6.49 3.63 34.94
C GLU A 233 -5.57 2.50 35.46
N GLN A 234 -6.13 1.31 35.70
CA GLN A 234 -5.40 0.15 36.21
C GLN A 234 -4.79 -0.75 35.12
N LEU A 235 -5.04 -0.49 33.83
CA LEU A 235 -4.47 -1.29 32.76
C LEU A 235 -2.96 -1.07 32.62
N ASP A 236 -2.22 -2.19 32.59
CA ASP A 236 -0.87 -2.20 32.06
C ASP A 236 -0.91 -2.15 30.53
N ARG A 237 -0.63 -0.94 30.01
CA ARG A 237 -0.63 -0.64 28.57
C ARG A 237 0.71 -0.89 27.88
N PHE A 238 1.81 -1.06 28.64
CA PHE A 238 3.19 -1.09 28.13
C PHE A 238 3.57 -2.43 27.50
N ARG A 239 2.76 -2.86 26.54
CA ARG A 239 2.85 -4.17 25.89
C ARG A 239 2.15 -4.14 24.54
N GLU A 240 2.40 -5.18 23.75
CA GLU A 240 1.62 -5.46 22.56
C GLU A 240 0.14 -5.63 22.91
N THR A 241 -0.75 -5.11 22.05
CA THR A 241 -2.20 -5.26 22.20
C THR A 241 -2.58 -6.74 22.22
N PRO A 242 -3.22 -7.25 23.30
CA PRO A 242 -3.67 -8.62 23.36
C PRO A 242 -4.82 -8.87 22.36
N THR A 243 -5.06 -10.12 21.99
CA THR A 243 -6.16 -10.48 21.07
C THR A 243 -7.54 -10.49 21.75
N SER A 244 -7.61 -10.34 23.08
CA SER A 244 -8.84 -10.28 23.87
C SER A 244 -8.64 -9.51 25.18
N GLY A 245 -9.76 -9.23 25.87
CA GLY A 245 -9.80 -8.50 27.14
C GLY A 245 -9.90 -6.98 26.97
N LEU A 246 -10.04 -6.26 28.08
CA LEU A 246 -10.33 -4.82 28.07
C LEU A 246 -9.44 -3.96 27.16
N MET A 247 -8.13 -4.19 27.12
CA MET A 247 -7.22 -3.42 26.25
C MET A 247 -7.49 -3.67 24.76
N CYS A 248 -7.84 -4.90 24.36
CA CYS A 248 -8.27 -5.20 22.99
C CYS A 248 -9.56 -4.44 22.68
N ASP A 249 -10.53 -4.49 23.59
CA ASP A 249 -11.85 -3.91 23.36
C ASP A 249 -11.85 -2.38 23.24
N LEU A 250 -11.03 -1.69 24.05
CA LEU A 250 -10.84 -0.25 23.93
C LEU A 250 -10.32 0.19 22.55
N LEU A 251 -9.68 -0.71 21.81
CA LEU A 251 -9.08 -0.44 20.50
C LEU A 251 -9.91 -1.03 19.33
N TRP A 252 -10.72 -2.07 19.56
CA TRP A 252 -11.37 -2.84 18.50
C TRP A 252 -12.91 -2.91 18.57
N ALA A 253 -13.53 -2.53 19.68
CA ALA A 253 -14.98 -2.63 19.81
C ALA A 253 -15.69 -1.62 18.89
N ASP A 254 -16.81 -2.02 18.31
CA ASP A 254 -17.64 -1.19 17.43
C ASP A 254 -19.07 -1.08 17.97
N PRO A 255 -19.80 0.01 17.66
CA PRO A 255 -21.24 0.00 17.86
C PRO A 255 -21.91 -1.04 16.94
N PHE A 256 -23.05 -1.59 17.35
CA PHE A 256 -23.90 -2.34 16.40
C PHE A 256 -24.23 -1.49 15.16
N GLU A 257 -24.36 -2.12 13.99
CA GLU A 257 -24.75 -1.41 12.76
C GLU A 257 -26.08 -0.65 12.94
N ASP A 258 -27.04 -1.32 13.58
CA ASP A 258 -28.33 -0.80 14.01
C ASP A 258 -28.31 -0.33 15.48
N PHE A 259 -27.22 0.32 15.92
CA PHE A 259 -27.01 0.81 17.29
C PHE A 259 -28.23 1.42 17.98
N ASP A 260 -29.05 2.16 17.23
CA ASP A 260 -30.22 2.88 17.71
C ASP A 260 -31.39 1.96 18.10
N ALA A 261 -31.36 0.69 17.67
CA ALA A 261 -32.40 -0.31 17.90
C ALA A 261 -32.44 -0.79 19.37
N GLU A 262 -33.65 -1.00 19.88
CA GLU A 262 -33.85 -1.35 21.30
C GLU A 262 -33.75 -2.85 21.59
N HIS A 263 -33.63 -3.73 20.59
CA HIS A 263 -33.61 -5.18 20.81
C HIS A 263 -32.20 -5.76 21.05
N ASN A 264 -31.15 -5.02 20.68
CA ASN A 264 -29.77 -5.49 20.80
C ASN A 264 -29.37 -5.81 22.25
N PRO A 265 -28.58 -6.89 22.47
CA PRO A 265 -27.94 -7.14 23.75
C PRO A 265 -26.97 -6.02 24.09
N LYS A 266 -26.47 -5.97 25.34
CA LYS A 266 -25.46 -4.95 25.71
C LYS A 266 -24.19 -5.11 24.89
N PHE A 267 -23.75 -6.36 24.73
CA PHE A 267 -22.58 -6.74 23.97
C PHE A 267 -22.86 -8.02 23.18
N ASP A 268 -22.27 -8.15 21.99
CA ASP A 268 -22.22 -9.39 21.22
C ASP A 268 -20.87 -9.48 20.50
N HIS A 269 -20.47 -10.65 20.03
CA HIS A 269 -19.17 -10.81 19.38
C HIS A 269 -19.09 -10.00 18.06
N ASN A 270 -17.99 -9.26 17.88
CA ASN A 270 -17.77 -8.49 16.66
C ASN A 270 -17.23 -9.38 15.54
N ASN A 271 -18.14 -9.93 14.74
CA ASN A 271 -17.83 -10.77 13.59
C ASN A 271 -17.24 -9.99 12.40
N VAL A 272 -17.41 -8.66 12.36
CA VAL A 272 -16.77 -7.79 11.36
C VAL A 272 -15.28 -7.73 11.63
N ARG A 273 -14.86 -7.49 12.88
CA ARG A 273 -13.44 -7.43 13.27
C ARG A 273 -12.82 -8.80 13.52
N GLY A 274 -13.62 -9.82 13.84
CA GLY A 274 -13.14 -11.17 14.20
C GLY A 274 -12.49 -11.24 15.60
N CYS A 275 -12.59 -10.17 16.39
CA CYS A 275 -12.18 -10.07 17.78
C CYS A 275 -13.05 -9.01 18.48
N SER A 276 -12.96 -8.90 19.81
CA SER A 276 -13.76 -7.94 20.59
C SER A 276 -15.29 -8.08 20.40
N TYR A 277 -16.02 -6.99 20.63
CA TYR A 277 -17.47 -6.95 20.77
C TYR A 277 -18.12 -5.79 20.00
N PHE A 278 -19.35 -6.02 19.55
CA PHE A 278 -20.28 -4.95 19.30
C PHE A 278 -20.87 -4.46 20.63
N PHE A 279 -21.04 -3.15 20.80
CA PHE A 279 -21.71 -2.56 21.96
C PHE A 279 -22.95 -1.76 21.55
N SER A 280 -24.02 -1.85 22.34
CA SER A 280 -25.30 -1.21 21.98
C SER A 280 -25.53 0.14 22.66
N TYR A 281 -26.56 0.85 22.22
CA TYR A 281 -27.07 2.06 22.88
C TYR A 281 -27.35 1.83 24.38
N LYS A 282 -27.87 0.65 24.76
CA LYS A 282 -28.12 0.30 26.17
C LYS A 282 -26.82 0.20 26.98
N ALA A 283 -25.78 -0.42 26.42
CA ALA A 283 -24.48 -0.51 27.08
C ALA A 283 -23.86 0.89 27.24
N THR A 284 -23.97 1.71 26.21
CA THR A 284 -23.46 3.08 26.18
C THR A 284 -24.11 3.95 27.25
N CYS A 285 -25.44 4.05 27.26
CA CYS A 285 -26.15 4.84 28.27
C CYS A 285 -25.86 4.34 29.70
N HIS A 286 -25.83 3.03 29.91
CA HIS A 286 -25.50 2.46 31.22
C HIS A 286 -24.10 2.86 31.71
N PHE A 287 -23.11 2.85 30.81
CA PHE A 287 -21.74 3.28 31.14
C PHE A 287 -21.68 4.79 31.43
N LEU A 288 -22.31 5.61 30.59
CA LEU A 288 -22.35 7.06 30.74
C LEU A 288 -23.00 7.50 32.06
N ASP A 289 -24.17 6.95 32.37
CA ASP A 289 -24.90 7.26 33.61
C ASP A 289 -24.09 6.87 34.84
N LYS A 290 -23.44 5.69 34.81
CA LYS A 290 -22.63 5.18 35.92
C LYS A 290 -21.36 6.01 36.18
N ASN A 291 -20.79 6.61 35.14
CA ASN A 291 -19.54 7.37 35.22
C ASN A 291 -19.77 8.89 35.18
N HIS A 292 -21.02 9.35 35.20
CA HIS A 292 -21.39 10.77 35.13
C HIS A 292 -20.81 11.48 33.90
N LEU A 293 -20.84 10.80 32.75
CA LEU A 293 -20.35 11.31 31.46
C LEU A 293 -21.50 11.64 30.52
N LEU A 294 -21.23 12.53 29.56
CA LEU A 294 -22.20 13.03 28.59
C LEU A 294 -22.23 12.20 27.30
N SER A 295 -21.07 11.76 26.80
CA SER A 295 -20.95 11.03 25.52
C SER A 295 -19.67 10.22 25.42
N VAL A 296 -19.68 9.21 24.56
CA VAL A 296 -18.49 8.52 24.08
C VAL A 296 -18.08 9.11 22.73
N ILE A 297 -16.81 9.50 22.58
CA ILE A 297 -16.22 9.96 21.32
C ILE A 297 -15.20 8.93 20.87
N ARG A 298 -15.35 8.44 19.63
CA ARG A 298 -14.49 7.38 19.10
C ARG A 298 -14.16 7.55 17.62
N ALA A 299 -13.31 6.67 17.08
CA ALA A 299 -12.85 6.72 15.69
C ALA A 299 -13.04 5.38 14.94
N HIS A 300 -12.00 4.77 14.35
CA HIS A 300 -11.90 3.37 13.86
C HIS A 300 -12.83 2.90 12.72
N GLU A 301 -13.99 3.51 12.52
CA GLU A 301 -14.92 3.18 11.45
C GLU A 301 -15.01 4.35 10.47
N ALA A 302 -14.61 4.11 9.21
CA ALA A 302 -14.77 5.07 8.13
C ALA A 302 -16.22 5.56 8.01
N GLN A 303 -16.39 6.87 7.81
CA GLN A 303 -17.70 7.52 7.65
C GLN A 303 -17.72 8.34 6.36
N ALA A 304 -18.78 8.23 5.56
CA ALA A 304 -18.93 8.98 4.31
C ALA A 304 -18.78 10.51 4.50
N ASN A 305 -19.28 11.03 5.63
CA ASN A 305 -19.19 12.44 6.00
C ASN A 305 -18.03 12.76 6.95
N GLY A 306 -17.15 11.81 7.25
CA GLY A 306 -16.08 11.96 8.24
C GLY A 306 -16.56 11.96 9.69
N TYR A 307 -17.86 11.83 9.94
CA TYR A 307 -18.40 11.66 11.29
C TYR A 307 -19.77 10.95 11.27
N ARG A 308 -20.17 10.43 12.43
CA ARG A 308 -21.52 9.95 12.71
C ARG A 308 -21.95 10.31 14.13
N MET A 309 -23.13 10.90 14.25
CA MET A 309 -23.80 11.16 15.52
C MET A 309 -24.86 10.07 15.72
N TYR A 310 -24.75 9.30 16.80
CA TYR A 310 -25.69 8.22 17.09
C TYR A 310 -26.86 8.72 17.95
N ARG A 311 -27.81 7.83 18.28
CA ARG A 311 -28.97 8.14 19.12
C ARG A 311 -28.60 8.94 20.37
N LYS A 312 -29.42 9.96 20.62
CA LYS A 312 -29.33 10.83 21.80
C LYS A 312 -29.71 10.07 23.07
N SER A 313 -28.94 10.27 24.14
CA SER A 313 -29.31 9.81 25.47
C SER A 313 -30.65 10.43 25.89
N LYS A 314 -31.55 9.61 26.43
CA LYS A 314 -32.86 10.06 26.94
C LYS A 314 -32.70 11.04 28.12
N THR A 315 -31.63 10.88 28.90
CA THR A 315 -31.37 11.68 30.10
C THR A 315 -30.85 13.08 29.76
N THR A 316 -29.91 13.19 28.81
CA THR A 316 -29.20 14.45 28.52
C THR A 316 -29.66 15.13 27.23
N GLY A 317 -30.36 14.42 26.34
CA GLY A 317 -30.71 14.91 25.01
C GLY A 317 -29.51 15.08 24.06
N PHE A 318 -28.32 14.63 24.48
CA PHE A 318 -27.06 14.72 23.73
C PHE A 318 -26.73 13.36 23.08
N PRO A 319 -26.08 13.30 21.90
CA PRO A 319 -25.64 12.04 21.28
C PRO A 319 -24.88 11.16 22.29
N ALA A 320 -25.33 9.92 22.50
CA ALA A 320 -24.66 9.02 23.45
C ALA A 320 -23.30 8.54 22.93
N LEU A 321 -23.15 8.48 21.61
CA LEU A 321 -21.94 8.06 20.91
C LEU A 321 -21.71 8.97 19.69
N MET A 322 -20.45 9.25 19.40
CA MET A 322 -20.01 10.01 18.23
C MET A 322 -18.78 9.32 17.62
N THR A 323 -18.82 9.04 16.33
CA THR A 323 -17.65 8.57 15.56
C THR A 323 -17.08 9.73 14.77
N ILE A 324 -15.76 9.95 14.85
CA ILE A 324 -15.01 10.94 14.09
C ILE A 324 -13.96 10.21 13.26
N PHE A 325 -13.86 10.52 11.97
CA PHE A 325 -12.93 9.90 11.04
C PHE A 325 -12.22 11.00 10.23
N SER A 326 -10.89 11.00 10.26
CA SER A 326 -10.08 12.14 9.82
C SER A 326 -9.25 11.87 8.56
N ALA A 327 -9.46 10.72 7.89
CA ALA A 327 -8.83 10.36 6.62
C ALA A 327 -9.82 10.56 5.44
N PRO A 328 -9.73 11.64 4.66
CA PRO A 328 -10.63 11.88 3.52
C PRO A 328 -10.20 11.02 2.33
N ASN A 329 -11.15 10.68 1.45
CA ASN A 329 -10.93 9.77 0.32
C ASN A 329 -10.07 8.55 0.71
N TYR A 330 -10.47 7.89 1.80
CA TYR A 330 -9.71 6.82 2.41
C TYR A 330 -9.32 5.75 1.39
N ILE A 331 -8.07 5.33 1.45
CA ILE A 331 -7.39 4.42 0.51
C ILE A 331 -7.54 4.79 -0.97
N ASP A 332 -7.72 6.07 -1.28
CA ASP A 332 -7.91 6.63 -2.63
C ASP A 332 -9.18 6.21 -3.38
N VAL A 333 -10.09 5.51 -2.71
CA VAL A 333 -11.27 4.89 -3.34
C VAL A 333 -12.59 5.24 -2.64
N TYR A 334 -12.60 5.42 -1.31
CA TYR A 334 -13.85 5.61 -0.57
C TYR A 334 -14.59 6.91 -0.92
N ASN A 335 -13.89 7.92 -1.43
CA ASN A 335 -14.43 9.23 -1.77
C ASN A 335 -15.22 9.90 -0.61
N ASN A 336 -14.90 9.53 0.63
CA ASN A 336 -15.51 10.12 1.83
C ASN A 336 -14.90 11.48 2.16
N LYS A 337 -15.64 12.29 2.90
CA LYS A 337 -15.08 13.44 3.61
C LYS A 337 -14.39 12.96 4.89
N ALA A 338 -13.47 13.78 5.39
CA ALA A 338 -12.98 13.69 6.76
C ALA A 338 -13.61 14.77 7.64
N ALA A 339 -13.53 14.60 8.95
CA ALA A 339 -13.91 15.63 9.89
C ALA A 339 -13.00 15.69 11.12
N VAL A 340 -13.03 16.84 11.80
CA VAL A 340 -12.54 17.03 13.17
C VAL A 340 -13.64 17.64 14.03
N LEU A 341 -13.64 17.31 15.33
CA LEU A 341 -14.57 17.84 16.31
C LEU A 341 -13.88 18.91 17.14
N ARG A 342 -14.36 20.16 17.04
CA ARG A 342 -13.88 21.28 17.86
C ARG A 342 -14.87 21.52 18.99
N TYR A 343 -14.39 21.44 20.21
CA TYR A 343 -15.17 21.73 21.41
C TYR A 343 -14.61 22.96 22.11
N ASP A 344 -15.37 24.05 22.09
CA ASP A 344 -15.02 25.33 22.72
C ASP A 344 -16.29 26.02 23.22
N LYS A 345 -16.22 26.68 24.38
CA LYS A 345 -17.33 27.44 24.99
C LYS A 345 -18.65 26.66 25.05
N ASN A 346 -18.59 25.38 25.42
CA ASN A 346 -19.73 24.45 25.45
C ASN A 346 -20.42 24.20 24.10
N VAL A 347 -19.78 24.59 22.99
CA VAL A 347 -20.27 24.34 21.63
C VAL A 347 -19.40 23.27 20.98
N LEU A 348 -20.06 22.23 20.48
CA LEU A 348 -19.43 21.20 19.65
C LEU A 348 -19.64 21.58 18.18
N ASN A 349 -18.55 21.81 17.46
CA ASN A 349 -18.54 22.13 16.04
C ASN A 349 -17.79 21.05 15.27
N ILE A 350 -18.42 20.46 14.26
CA ILE A 350 -17.77 19.50 13.37
C ILE A 350 -17.30 20.25 12.13
N ARG A 351 -16.02 20.15 11.82
CA ARG A 351 -15.44 20.73 10.61
C ARG A 351 -15.05 19.62 9.65
N GLN A 352 -15.72 19.58 8.51
CA GLN A 352 -15.42 18.62 7.44
C GLN A 352 -14.37 19.18 6.48
N PHE A 353 -13.61 18.28 5.85
CA PHE A 353 -12.66 18.61 4.79
C PHE A 353 -12.54 17.46 3.78
N ASN A 354 -12.10 17.82 2.57
CA ASN A 354 -11.87 16.87 1.47
C ASN A 354 -10.38 16.50 1.39
N SER A 355 -10.07 15.51 0.56
CA SER A 355 -8.70 15.04 0.34
C SER A 355 -7.84 16.06 -0.41
N SER A 356 -6.54 15.94 -0.19
CA SER A 356 -5.49 16.70 -0.83
C SER A 356 -4.69 15.80 -1.78
N PRO A 357 -4.18 16.32 -2.91
CA PRO A 357 -3.26 15.56 -3.74
C PRO A 357 -2.03 15.10 -2.96
N HIS A 358 -1.54 13.91 -3.26
CA HIS A 358 -0.30 13.38 -2.72
C HIS A 358 0.51 12.67 -3.83
N PRO A 359 1.83 12.52 -3.66
CA PRO A 359 2.66 11.74 -4.57
C PRO A 359 2.19 10.29 -4.67
N TYR A 360 2.36 9.73 -5.87
CA TYR A 360 2.00 8.35 -6.15
C TYR A 360 3.14 7.40 -5.76
N TRP A 361 2.78 6.31 -5.08
CA TRP A 361 3.68 5.20 -4.80
C TRP A 361 3.10 3.92 -5.39
N LEU A 362 3.96 3.14 -6.04
CA LEU A 362 3.59 1.78 -6.44
C LEU A 362 3.30 0.93 -5.20
N PRO A 363 2.40 -0.06 -5.30
CA PRO A 363 2.06 -0.90 -4.18
C PRO A 363 3.29 -1.51 -3.50
N ASN A 364 3.30 -1.51 -2.16
CA ASN A 364 4.39 -2.07 -1.36
C ASN A 364 5.77 -1.41 -1.60
N PHE A 365 5.79 -0.14 -1.99
CA PHE A 365 7.03 0.62 -2.28
C PHE A 365 7.91 -0.06 -3.35
N MET A 366 7.28 -0.78 -4.28
CA MET A 366 7.97 -1.45 -5.38
C MET A 366 8.62 -0.41 -6.31
N ASN A 367 9.85 -0.65 -6.75
CA ASN A 367 10.46 0.21 -7.75
C ASN A 367 9.95 -0.14 -9.16
N VAL A 368 10.09 0.80 -10.09
CA VAL A 368 9.59 0.66 -11.46
C VAL A 368 10.24 -0.49 -12.24
N PHE A 369 11.45 -0.92 -11.88
CA PHE A 369 12.10 -2.05 -12.53
C PHE A 369 11.46 -3.36 -12.10
N ASP A 370 11.30 -3.59 -10.80
CA ASP A 370 10.66 -4.80 -10.28
C ASP A 370 9.21 -4.93 -10.79
N TRP A 371 8.52 -3.79 -10.92
CA TRP A 371 7.17 -3.75 -11.46
C TRP A 371 7.10 -4.05 -12.97
N SER A 372 7.98 -3.44 -13.77
CA SER A 372 7.91 -3.52 -15.24
C SER A 372 8.66 -4.71 -15.84
N LEU A 373 9.68 -5.25 -15.18
CA LEU A 373 10.53 -6.31 -15.72
C LEU A 373 9.76 -7.58 -16.08
N PRO A 374 8.78 -8.06 -15.29
CA PRO A 374 7.95 -9.19 -15.72
C PRO A 374 7.21 -8.93 -17.03
N PHE A 375 6.67 -7.72 -17.20
CA PHE A 375 5.97 -7.30 -18.42
C PHE A 375 6.92 -7.22 -19.61
N VAL A 376 8.07 -6.56 -19.45
CA VAL A 376 9.10 -6.46 -20.50
C VAL A 376 9.56 -7.86 -20.92
N GLY A 377 9.83 -8.74 -19.95
CA GLY A 377 10.23 -10.13 -20.20
C GLY A 377 9.18 -10.88 -21.02
N GLU A 378 7.91 -10.77 -20.66
CA GLU A 378 6.82 -11.37 -21.43
C GLU A 378 6.79 -10.83 -22.87
N LYS A 379 6.76 -9.51 -23.06
CA LYS A 379 6.59 -8.91 -24.39
C LYS A 379 7.75 -9.18 -25.33
N ILE A 380 8.99 -9.11 -24.83
CA ILE A 380 10.17 -9.50 -25.63
C ILE A 380 10.07 -10.98 -26.01
N THR A 381 9.67 -11.84 -25.08
CA THR A 381 9.57 -13.28 -25.38
C THR A 381 8.44 -13.58 -26.37
N SER A 382 7.28 -12.93 -26.23
CA SER A 382 6.17 -13.03 -27.20
C SER A 382 6.57 -12.51 -28.58
N MET A 383 7.33 -11.42 -28.65
CA MET A 383 7.85 -10.88 -29.92
C MET A 383 8.82 -11.87 -30.57
N LEU A 384 9.76 -12.43 -29.80
CA LEU A 384 10.70 -13.43 -30.32
C LEU A 384 9.97 -14.69 -30.82
N LEU A 385 8.95 -15.16 -30.11
CA LEU A 385 8.11 -16.27 -30.57
C LEU A 385 7.36 -15.91 -31.85
N ALA A 386 6.80 -14.71 -31.96
CA ALA A 386 6.14 -14.26 -33.19
C ALA A 386 7.10 -14.18 -34.37
N ILE A 387 8.34 -13.69 -34.18
CA ILE A 387 9.38 -13.67 -35.21
C ILE A 387 9.76 -15.09 -35.63
N LEU A 388 9.95 -16.00 -34.67
CA LEU A 388 10.27 -17.40 -34.95
C LEU A 388 9.14 -18.12 -35.71
N ASN A 389 7.89 -17.67 -35.54
CA ASN A 389 6.73 -18.20 -36.27
C ASN A 389 6.64 -17.71 -37.72
N ILE A 390 7.34 -16.63 -38.08
CA ILE A 390 7.34 -16.09 -39.45
C ILE A 390 8.29 -16.89 -40.34
N CYS A 391 9.37 -17.45 -39.78
CA CYS A 391 10.31 -18.25 -40.55
C CYS A 391 9.64 -19.53 -41.08
N SER A 392 9.47 -19.63 -42.39
CA SER A 392 9.02 -20.86 -43.05
C SER A 392 10.16 -21.92 -43.01
N GLN A 393 9.80 -23.21 -43.12
CA GLN A 393 10.79 -24.29 -43.21
C GLN A 393 11.82 -24.06 -44.34
N GLU A 394 11.38 -23.41 -45.42
CA GLU A 394 12.17 -23.14 -46.62
C GLU A 394 13.25 -22.07 -46.41
N GLU A 395 12.95 -21.00 -45.67
CA GLU A 395 13.91 -19.91 -45.40
C GLU A 395 15.01 -20.33 -44.41
N LEU A 396 14.66 -21.16 -43.42
CA LEU A 396 15.61 -21.73 -42.46
C LEU A 396 16.54 -22.76 -43.12
N ALA A 397 16.04 -23.52 -44.09
CA ALA A 397 16.84 -24.45 -44.89
C ALA A 397 17.82 -23.71 -45.82
N GLN A 398 17.40 -22.61 -46.45
CA GLN A 398 18.26 -21.78 -47.31
C GLN A 398 19.35 -21.05 -46.50
N ALA A 399 19.04 -20.53 -45.31
CA ALA A 399 20.05 -19.91 -44.44
C ALA A 399 21.10 -20.92 -43.92
N ALA A 400 20.71 -22.17 -43.69
CA ALA A 400 21.64 -23.25 -43.32
C ALA A 400 22.57 -23.68 -44.47
N GLN A 401 22.20 -23.40 -45.72
CA GLN A 401 23.02 -23.61 -46.92
C GLN A 401 23.90 -22.40 -47.27
N GLY A 402 23.66 -21.23 -46.66
CA GLY A 402 24.23 -19.93 -47.05
C GLY A 402 25.48 -19.43 -46.31
N GLU A 403 26.01 -20.15 -45.32
CA GLU A 403 27.25 -19.78 -44.61
C GLU A 403 28.40 -20.75 -44.90
N GLU A 404 28.93 -20.75 -46.12
CA GLU A 404 30.32 -21.16 -46.34
C GLU A 404 31.26 -20.00 -45.97
N MET A 405 31.50 -19.78 -44.67
CA MET A 405 32.66 -19.00 -44.25
C MET A 405 33.56 -19.90 -43.40
N ARG A 406 34.50 -20.57 -44.08
CA ARG A 406 35.47 -21.51 -43.52
C ARG A 406 36.37 -20.81 -42.49
N PRO A 407 36.43 -21.24 -41.21
CA PRO A 407 37.60 -21.04 -40.39
C PRO A 407 38.54 -22.21 -40.64
N THR A 408 39.68 -21.96 -41.29
CA THR A 408 40.76 -22.93 -41.37
C THR A 408 41.38 -23.13 -39.99
N SER A 409 41.18 -24.30 -39.38
CA SER A 409 42.04 -24.79 -38.29
C SER A 409 42.37 -26.27 -38.53
N PRO A 410 43.66 -26.65 -38.57
CA PRO A 410 44.08 -27.97 -39.00
C PRO A 410 44.32 -28.85 -37.76
N LEU A 411 43.39 -29.76 -37.43
CA LEU A 411 43.69 -31.04 -36.77
C LEU A 411 42.40 -31.86 -36.59
N GLY A 412 42.12 -32.69 -37.59
CA GLY A 412 41.82 -34.11 -37.37
C GLY A 412 40.65 -34.53 -36.47
N ARG A 413 39.42 -34.15 -36.82
CA ARG A 413 38.28 -35.09 -36.86
C ARG A 413 37.21 -34.55 -37.80
N ARG A 414 37.05 -35.16 -38.97
CA ARG A 414 35.93 -34.84 -39.89
C ARG A 414 34.65 -35.37 -39.24
N VAL A 415 33.95 -34.50 -38.52
CA VAL A 415 32.52 -34.69 -38.24
C VAL A 415 31.82 -34.59 -39.60
N SER A 416 30.92 -35.53 -39.92
CA SER A 416 30.18 -35.45 -41.18
C SER A 416 29.38 -34.14 -41.23
N PRO A 417 29.26 -33.46 -42.39
CA PRO A 417 28.47 -32.23 -42.52
C PRO A 417 27.03 -32.39 -42.00
N ASP A 418 26.46 -33.59 -42.18
CA ASP A 418 25.16 -33.99 -41.65
C ASP A 418 25.07 -33.90 -40.12
N LEU A 419 26.12 -34.33 -39.40
CA LEU A 419 26.16 -34.29 -37.92
C LEU A 419 26.27 -32.85 -37.38
N GLU A 420 26.95 -31.96 -38.09
CA GLU A 420 27.09 -30.55 -37.71
C GLU A 420 25.79 -29.77 -37.96
N LEU A 421 25.10 -30.06 -39.06
CA LEU A 421 23.75 -29.53 -39.34
C LEU A 421 22.70 -30.04 -38.34
N GLU A 422 22.73 -31.33 -38.00
CA GLU A 422 21.86 -31.91 -36.98
C GLU A 422 22.12 -31.29 -35.60
N HIS A 423 23.39 -31.02 -35.26
CA HIS A 423 23.76 -30.33 -34.03
C HIS A 423 23.24 -28.88 -34.01
N ARG A 424 23.36 -28.13 -35.12
CA ARG A 424 22.83 -26.76 -35.25
C ARG A 424 21.30 -26.73 -35.15
N ARG A 425 20.60 -27.69 -35.77
CA ARG A 425 19.13 -27.87 -35.63
C ARG A 425 18.73 -28.19 -34.19
N HIS A 426 19.51 -29.03 -33.50
CA HIS A 426 19.25 -29.36 -32.10
C HIS A 426 19.44 -28.15 -31.17
N ILE A 427 20.46 -27.31 -31.42
CA ILE A 427 20.69 -26.06 -30.68
C ILE A 427 19.51 -25.09 -30.89
N ILE A 428 19.04 -24.92 -32.13
CA ILE A 428 17.90 -24.04 -32.43
C ILE A 428 16.62 -24.55 -31.74
N LYS A 429 16.34 -25.85 -31.81
CA LYS A 429 15.23 -26.50 -31.10
C LYS A 429 15.29 -26.26 -29.60
N SER A 430 16.48 -26.38 -29.01
CA SER A 430 16.72 -26.13 -27.59
C SER A 430 16.48 -24.66 -27.21
N LYS A 431 16.93 -23.72 -28.04
CA LYS A 431 16.71 -22.27 -27.85
C LYS A 431 15.24 -21.90 -27.94
N ILE A 432 14.48 -22.42 -28.93
CA ILE A 432 13.04 -22.17 -29.06
C ILE A 432 12.28 -22.68 -27.84
N ARG A 433 12.59 -23.90 -27.37
CA ARG A 433 11.99 -24.45 -26.15
C ARG A 433 12.35 -23.64 -24.91
N ALA A 434 13.57 -23.10 -24.84
CA ALA A 434 13.98 -22.21 -23.76
C ALA A 434 13.20 -20.88 -23.77
N VAL A 435 13.04 -20.25 -24.94
CA VAL A 435 12.22 -19.05 -25.14
C VAL A 435 10.76 -19.32 -24.74
N GLY A 436 10.17 -20.43 -25.16
CA GLY A 436 8.81 -20.81 -24.75
C GLY A 436 8.65 -20.99 -23.23
N ARG A 437 9.62 -21.63 -22.56
CA ARG A 437 9.64 -21.76 -21.09
C ARG A 437 9.73 -20.40 -20.40
N MET A 438 10.60 -19.52 -20.88
CA MET A 438 10.75 -18.16 -20.35
C MET A 438 9.46 -17.35 -20.53
N SER A 439 8.79 -17.47 -21.67
CA SER A 439 7.54 -16.75 -21.95
C SER A 439 6.49 -17.09 -20.90
N ARG A 440 6.31 -18.39 -20.62
CA ARG A 440 5.32 -18.86 -19.63
C ARG A 440 5.69 -18.46 -18.21
N ALA A 441 6.98 -18.52 -17.85
CA ALA A 441 7.43 -18.04 -16.56
C ALA A 441 7.13 -16.54 -16.37
N TYR A 442 7.42 -15.72 -17.38
CA TYR A 442 7.11 -14.28 -17.33
C TYR A 442 5.62 -13.98 -17.36
N SER A 443 4.81 -14.74 -18.10
CA SER A 443 3.34 -14.62 -18.04
C SER A 443 2.81 -14.89 -16.63
N VAL A 444 3.28 -15.93 -15.95
CA VAL A 444 2.86 -16.22 -14.56
C VAL A 444 3.36 -15.13 -13.60
N LEU A 445 4.59 -14.66 -13.76
CA LEU A 445 5.12 -13.56 -12.93
C LEU A 445 4.32 -12.28 -13.11
N ARG A 446 3.94 -11.96 -14.35
CA ARG A 446 3.10 -10.80 -14.66
C ARG A 446 1.69 -10.98 -14.12
N GLU A 447 1.04 -12.12 -14.35
CA GLU A 447 -0.28 -12.40 -13.79
C GLU A 447 -0.26 -12.27 -12.26
N ASN A 448 0.79 -12.72 -11.58
CA ASN A 448 0.90 -12.52 -10.13
C ASN A 448 1.16 -11.06 -9.76
N ALA A 449 1.96 -10.31 -10.53
CA ALA A 449 2.16 -8.87 -10.31
C ALA A 449 0.86 -8.07 -10.52
N GLU A 450 0.08 -8.42 -11.54
CA GLU A 450 -1.24 -7.86 -11.83
C GLU A 450 -2.25 -8.29 -10.78
N LEU A 451 -2.28 -9.55 -10.34
CA LEU A 451 -3.14 -10.02 -9.25
C LEU A 451 -2.81 -9.36 -7.91
N VAL A 452 -1.54 -9.08 -7.61
CA VAL A 452 -1.17 -8.33 -6.39
C VAL A 452 -1.63 -6.87 -6.48
N HIS A 453 -1.66 -6.31 -7.69
CA HIS A 453 -2.22 -4.99 -7.97
C HIS A 453 -3.76 -5.00 -7.89
N GLU A 454 -4.42 -6.02 -8.44
CA GLU A 454 -5.88 -6.21 -8.44
C GLU A 454 -6.42 -6.57 -7.05
N LEU A 455 -5.82 -7.53 -6.34
CA LEU A 455 -6.26 -7.97 -4.99
C LEU A 455 -6.18 -6.86 -3.94
N LYS A 456 -5.36 -5.82 -4.17
CA LYS A 456 -5.29 -4.65 -3.29
C LYS A 456 -6.23 -3.53 -3.70
N ASN A 457 -6.61 -3.45 -4.98
CA ASN A 457 -7.48 -2.40 -5.49
C ASN A 457 -8.96 -2.85 -5.60
N LEU A 458 -9.24 -4.17 -5.63
CA LEU A 458 -10.55 -4.74 -5.86
C LEU A 458 -10.67 -6.14 -5.23
N SER A 459 -11.41 -6.26 -4.13
CA SER A 459 -11.99 -7.55 -3.75
C SER A 459 -13.50 -7.43 -3.70
N GLY A 460 -14.17 -7.87 -4.76
CA GLY A 460 -15.64 -7.89 -4.79
C GLY A 460 -16.27 -8.55 -6.00
N LYS A 461 -15.76 -8.32 -7.23
CA LYS A 461 -16.30 -8.98 -8.44
C LYS A 461 -15.19 -9.38 -9.41
N GLY A 462 -15.07 -10.68 -9.63
CA GLY A 462 -13.96 -11.33 -10.34
C GLY A 462 -13.98 -11.25 -11.86
N LYS A 463 -14.01 -10.04 -12.44
CA LYS A 463 -13.43 -9.70 -13.76
C LYS A 463 -13.73 -8.25 -14.14
N LEU A 464 -12.69 -7.48 -14.44
CA LEU A 464 -12.79 -6.20 -15.15
C LEU A 464 -12.87 -6.43 -16.68
N PRO A 465 -13.53 -5.54 -17.44
CA PRO A 465 -13.48 -5.56 -18.90
C PRO A 465 -12.04 -5.44 -19.42
N THR A 466 -11.71 -6.24 -20.43
CA THR A 466 -10.42 -6.23 -21.12
C THR A 466 -10.14 -4.83 -21.67
N GLY A 467 -9.13 -4.13 -21.14
CA GLY A 467 -8.76 -2.76 -21.54
C GLY A 467 -8.64 -1.76 -20.38
N THR A 468 -9.21 -2.07 -19.22
CA THR A 468 -9.18 -1.21 -18.03
C THR A 468 -7.76 -1.02 -17.46
N LEU A 469 -6.88 -2.03 -17.62
CA LEU A 469 -5.47 -1.98 -17.21
C LEU A 469 -4.62 -0.98 -18.02
N ALA A 470 -5.04 -0.65 -19.25
CA ALA A 470 -4.36 0.36 -20.05
C ALA A 470 -4.60 1.79 -19.53
N LEU A 471 -5.63 1.98 -18.69
CA LEU A 471 -6.02 3.26 -18.10
C LEU A 471 -5.40 3.48 -16.70
N GLY A 472 -4.58 2.55 -16.19
CA GLY A 472 -3.95 2.66 -14.88
C GLY A 472 -4.96 2.83 -13.72
N SER A 473 -4.63 3.67 -12.75
CA SER A 473 -5.48 3.97 -11.59
C SER A 473 -6.83 4.62 -11.93
N GLU A 474 -6.97 5.22 -13.11
CA GLU A 474 -8.22 5.86 -13.54
C GLU A 474 -9.32 4.84 -13.86
N GLY A 475 -8.98 3.73 -14.51
CA GLY A 475 -9.95 2.68 -14.84
C GLY A 475 -10.55 1.94 -13.63
N ILE A 476 -9.85 1.97 -12.48
CA ILE A 476 -10.33 1.39 -11.21
C ILE A 476 -11.26 2.36 -10.48
N ARG A 477 -10.98 3.67 -10.54
CA ARG A 477 -11.85 4.72 -9.98
C ARG A 477 -13.23 4.73 -10.64
N ASP A 478 -13.31 4.38 -11.92
CA ASP A 478 -14.58 4.27 -12.64
C ASP A 478 -15.40 3.02 -12.23
N ALA A 479 -14.77 2.02 -11.59
CA ALA A 479 -15.41 0.75 -11.22
C ALA A 479 -16.01 0.74 -9.80
N ILE A 480 -15.48 1.55 -8.87
CA ILE A 480 -16.05 1.73 -7.52
C ILE A 480 -16.61 3.15 -7.46
N THR A 481 -17.93 3.26 -7.44
CA THR A 481 -18.60 4.56 -7.59
C THR A 481 -19.19 5.10 -6.29
N SER A 482 -19.24 4.26 -5.24
CA SER A 482 -19.87 4.61 -3.96
C SER A 482 -19.03 4.21 -2.75
N PHE A 483 -19.27 4.91 -1.64
CA PHE A 483 -18.67 4.65 -0.34
C PHE A 483 -18.95 3.24 0.16
N GLU A 484 -20.18 2.75 -0.02
CA GLU A 484 -20.61 1.43 0.41
C GLU A 484 -19.91 0.31 -0.37
N GLU A 485 -19.68 0.48 -1.67
CA GLU A 485 -18.92 -0.46 -2.50
C GLU A 485 -17.45 -0.53 -2.05
N ALA A 486 -16.84 0.62 -1.76
CA ALA A 486 -15.48 0.70 -1.23
C ALA A 486 -15.37 0.03 0.15
N LYS A 487 -16.33 0.31 1.05
CA LYS A 487 -16.38 -0.32 2.38
C LYS A 487 -16.51 -1.84 2.29
N GLN A 488 -17.37 -2.32 1.40
CA GLN A 488 -17.60 -3.76 1.24
C GLN A 488 -16.38 -4.48 0.64
N SER A 489 -15.63 -3.83 -0.25
CA SER A 489 -14.43 -4.42 -0.84
C SER A 489 -13.26 -4.49 0.12
N ASP A 490 -13.26 -3.62 1.13
CA ASP A 490 -12.20 -3.46 2.11
C ASP A 490 -12.46 -4.21 3.44
N ILE A 491 -13.63 -4.84 3.60
CA ILE A 491 -14.07 -5.44 4.87
C ILE A 491 -13.11 -6.50 5.45
N GLU A 492 -12.36 -7.20 4.60
CA GLU A 492 -11.36 -8.17 5.07
C GLU A 492 -10.09 -7.51 5.64
N ASN A 493 -9.79 -6.27 5.23
CA ASN A 493 -8.70 -5.49 5.81
C ASN A 493 -9.12 -4.80 7.11
N GLU A 494 -10.42 -4.68 7.36
CA GLU A 494 -10.97 -4.18 8.62
C GLU A 494 -10.96 -5.24 9.75
N ARG A 495 -10.61 -6.49 9.43
CA ARG A 495 -10.48 -7.60 10.37
C ARG A 495 -9.12 -7.65 11.06
N LEU A 496 -9.11 -8.20 12.27
CA LEU A 496 -7.87 -8.63 12.91
C LEU A 496 -7.17 -9.66 12.00
N PRO A 497 -5.93 -9.40 11.58
CA PRO A 497 -5.19 -10.34 10.74
C PRO A 497 -4.98 -11.68 11.45
N PRO A 498 -4.83 -12.79 10.72
CA PRO A 498 -4.47 -14.07 11.32
C PRO A 498 -3.05 -14.03 11.89
N THR A 499 -2.79 -14.79 12.96
CA THR A 499 -1.56 -14.75 13.77
C THR A 499 -0.26 -15.09 13.02
N THR A 500 -0.32 -15.66 11.81
CA THR A 500 0.87 -16.00 11.02
C THR A 500 0.82 -15.39 9.63
N ARG A 501 1.47 -14.23 9.47
CA ARG A 501 1.81 -13.65 8.16
C ARG A 501 2.74 -14.56 7.36
N LEU A 502 3.70 -15.20 8.03
CA LEU A 502 4.68 -16.09 7.42
C LEU A 502 4.02 -17.29 6.72
N SER A 503 2.95 -17.85 7.27
CA SER A 503 2.27 -18.99 6.63
C SER A 503 1.57 -18.57 5.35
N LYS A 504 0.94 -17.39 5.30
CA LYS A 504 0.29 -16.86 4.09
C LYS A 504 1.29 -16.40 3.04
N VAL A 505 2.33 -15.64 3.41
CA VAL A 505 3.36 -15.19 2.44
C VAL A 505 4.15 -16.38 1.92
N ALA A 506 4.56 -17.32 2.78
CA ALA A 506 5.22 -18.55 2.35
C ALA A 506 4.28 -19.40 1.49
N ALA A 507 2.99 -19.54 1.84
CA ALA A 507 2.02 -20.26 1.02
C ALA A 507 1.80 -19.58 -0.34
N GLN A 508 1.76 -18.25 -0.40
CA GLN A 508 1.57 -17.49 -1.64
C GLN A 508 2.83 -17.52 -2.52
N GLN A 509 4.01 -17.45 -1.92
CA GLN A 509 5.28 -17.59 -2.62
C GLN A 509 5.51 -19.04 -3.09
N GLN A 510 5.14 -20.02 -2.28
CA GLN A 510 5.14 -21.43 -2.65
C GLN A 510 4.10 -21.71 -3.75
N ALA A 511 2.91 -21.14 -3.68
CA ALA A 511 1.89 -21.24 -4.73
C ALA A 511 2.38 -20.59 -6.04
N THR A 512 3.04 -19.44 -5.96
CA THR A 512 3.67 -18.76 -7.11
C THR A 512 4.77 -19.61 -7.71
N ASN A 513 5.69 -20.12 -6.89
CA ASN A 513 6.77 -21.01 -7.33
C ASN A 513 6.21 -22.30 -7.96
N ASN A 514 5.15 -22.87 -7.40
CA ASN A 514 4.46 -24.03 -7.96
C ASN A 514 3.80 -23.70 -9.30
N LYS A 515 3.14 -22.54 -9.43
CA LYS A 515 2.57 -22.07 -10.71
C LYS A 515 3.64 -21.88 -11.77
N ILE A 516 4.77 -21.25 -11.43
CA ILE A 516 5.91 -21.08 -12.34
C ILE A 516 6.45 -22.44 -12.76
N LYS A 517 6.70 -23.34 -11.80
CA LYS A 517 7.18 -24.69 -12.09
C LYS A 517 6.23 -25.45 -13.02
N ASN A 518 4.93 -25.44 -12.73
CA ASN A 518 3.90 -26.05 -13.56
C ASN A 518 3.85 -25.42 -14.97
N ALA A 519 3.91 -24.10 -15.07
CA ALA A 519 3.90 -23.39 -16.35
C ALA A 519 5.16 -23.68 -17.18
N VAL A 520 6.33 -23.84 -16.54
CA VAL A 520 7.59 -24.21 -17.21
C VAL A 520 7.54 -25.68 -17.67
N GLU A 521 6.97 -26.58 -16.87
CA GLU A 521 6.87 -28.02 -17.15
C GLU A 521 5.75 -28.37 -18.15
N GLN A 522 4.73 -27.54 -18.30
CA GLN A 522 3.68 -27.71 -19.30
C GLN A 522 4.27 -27.68 -20.73
N LYS A 523 3.99 -28.75 -21.50
CA LYS A 523 4.32 -28.83 -22.92
C LYS A 523 3.34 -28.00 -23.74
N ASP A 524 3.82 -26.88 -24.25
CA ASP A 524 3.09 -26.03 -25.18
C ASP A 524 3.15 -26.65 -26.58
N GLN A 525 2.02 -27.19 -27.04
CA GLN A 525 1.93 -27.85 -28.35
C GLN A 525 2.23 -26.89 -29.51
N SER A 526 2.00 -25.59 -29.35
CA SER A 526 2.32 -24.60 -30.39
C SER A 526 3.82 -24.42 -30.51
N VAL A 527 4.51 -24.16 -29.40
CA VAL A 527 5.98 -24.05 -29.33
C VAL A 527 6.65 -25.36 -29.75
N GLU A 528 6.07 -26.50 -29.39
CA GLU A 528 6.60 -27.80 -29.79
C GLU A 528 6.43 -28.04 -31.29
N ARG A 529 5.28 -27.66 -31.89
CA ARG A 529 5.10 -27.68 -33.35
C ARG A 529 6.08 -26.76 -34.06
N ILE A 530 6.38 -25.58 -33.52
CA ILE A 530 7.38 -24.66 -34.10
C ILE A 530 8.78 -25.25 -33.99
N ALA A 531 9.14 -25.78 -32.82
CA ALA A 531 10.42 -26.42 -32.58
C ALA A 531 10.60 -27.71 -33.40
N GLU A 532 9.54 -28.44 -33.70
CA GLU A 532 9.52 -29.61 -34.57
C GLU A 532 9.55 -29.22 -36.04
N ALA A 533 8.75 -28.24 -36.48
CA ALA A 533 8.76 -27.72 -37.85
C ALA A 533 10.16 -27.21 -38.24
N ILE A 534 10.85 -26.51 -37.33
CA ILE A 534 12.19 -25.97 -37.57
C ILE A 534 13.29 -27.06 -37.50
N ALA A 535 13.04 -28.16 -36.80
CA ALA A 535 14.03 -29.24 -36.61
C ALA A 535 13.86 -30.43 -37.57
N SER A 536 12.71 -30.58 -38.21
CA SER A 536 12.43 -31.65 -39.18
C SER A 536 13.23 -31.45 -40.47
N PRO A 537 13.82 -32.51 -41.06
CA PRO A 537 14.45 -32.42 -42.38
C PRO A 537 13.41 -32.09 -43.45
N ASN A 538 13.77 -31.30 -44.46
CA ASN A 538 12.91 -31.10 -45.64
C ASN A 538 12.58 -32.45 -46.29
N ASP A 539 11.35 -32.62 -46.79
CA ASP A 539 10.93 -33.84 -47.51
C ASP A 539 11.83 -34.15 -48.72
N ASP A 540 12.48 -33.14 -49.31
CA ASP A 540 13.49 -33.30 -50.37
C ASP A 540 14.76 -34.07 -49.94
N ASP A 541 15.17 -33.98 -48.67
CA ASP A 541 16.30 -34.74 -48.13
C ASP A 541 15.94 -36.21 -47.87
N GLN A 542 14.67 -36.50 -47.56
CA GLN A 542 14.19 -37.88 -47.41
C GLN A 542 14.08 -38.59 -48.78
N GLN A 543 13.63 -37.89 -49.83
CA GLN A 543 13.60 -38.45 -51.19
C GLN A 543 15.01 -38.70 -51.76
N LYS A 544 16.00 -37.85 -51.44
CA LYS A 544 17.40 -38.08 -51.81
C LYS A 544 18.07 -39.21 -51.02
N ARG A 545 17.65 -39.50 -49.79
CA ARG A 545 18.12 -40.68 -49.02
C ARG A 545 17.45 -41.98 -49.48
N ALA A 546 16.17 -41.96 -49.86
CA ALA A 546 15.44 -43.13 -50.34
C ALA A 546 15.93 -43.63 -51.72
N SER A 547 16.46 -42.75 -52.57
CA SER A 547 17.01 -43.09 -53.90
C SER A 547 18.45 -43.67 -53.88
N LYS A 548 19.05 -43.86 -52.70
CA LYS A 548 20.38 -44.45 -52.52
C LYS A 548 20.39 -45.84 -51.86
N ALA A 549 19.22 -46.47 -51.67
CA ALA A 549 19.18 -47.87 -51.25
C ALA A 549 19.58 -48.78 -52.44
N PRO A 550 20.61 -49.65 -52.31
CA PRO A 550 20.94 -50.60 -53.37
C PRO A 550 19.84 -51.68 -53.45
N PRO A 551 19.47 -52.15 -54.66
CA PRO A 551 18.51 -53.23 -54.78
C PRO A 551 19.13 -54.54 -54.25
N LEU A 552 18.33 -55.32 -53.53
CA LEU A 552 18.62 -56.71 -53.16
C LEU A 552 18.42 -57.65 -54.36
#